data_AF-V5I736-F1
#
_entry.id   AF-V5I736-F1
#
_cell.length_a   1.000
_cell.length_b   1.000
_cell.length_c   1.000
_cell.angle_alpha   90.00
_cell.angle_beta   90.00
_cell.angle_gamma   90.00
#
_symmetry.space_group_name_H-M   'P 1'
#
loop_
_entity.id
_entity.type
_entity.pdbx_description
1 polymer ?
#
loop_
_entity_poly.entity_id
_entity_poly.type
_entity_poly.pdbx_seq_one_letter_code
_entity_poly.pdbx_strand_id
1 'polypeptide(L)'
;EDYPLEAGAPLPPPSSLKRKILIKNKRLKPEVEKNELELFRQGQFVIEDEEKEDANASADRPIPPDISVEAPVAEVTLGDADTCVPTTIVYTGSTTNVHPWLSSMVNYAQPVKFQSFDAAEQKNIHHNMSSFSEPAGLNWLKTQAIEFVNYNKRQMSRIYPSGARANSSNYMPQVFWNAGCQMVSLNFQTSDLPMQLNQGKFEYNGNCGYLLKPDFMRRHDRTFDPF
;
A
#
# COMPACT_ATOMS: atom_id res chain seq x y z
N GLU A 1 -0.62 -27.25 -8.77
CA GLU A 1 0.46 -26.30 -8.46
C GLU A 1 0.74 -26.37 -6.97
N ASP A 2 2.01 -26.29 -6.54
CA ASP A 2 2.38 -26.49 -5.12
C ASP A 2 1.96 -25.32 -4.21
N TYR A 3 1.53 -24.19 -4.79
CA TYR A 3 1.16 -22.96 -4.09
C TYR A 3 -0.15 -22.38 -4.64
N PRO A 4 -1.31 -22.97 -4.30
CA PRO A 4 -2.61 -22.50 -4.76
C PRO A 4 -2.98 -21.14 -4.14
N LEU A 5 -3.82 -20.36 -4.82
CA LEU A 5 -4.33 -19.07 -4.32
C LEU A 5 -5.54 -19.27 -3.37
N GLU A 6 -5.35 -20.07 -2.33
CA GLU A 6 -6.38 -20.43 -1.35
C GLU A 6 -6.05 -19.89 0.05
N ALA A 7 -7.05 -19.86 0.92
CA ALA A 7 -6.83 -19.47 2.32
C ALA A 7 -5.95 -20.52 3.04
N GLY A 8 -4.96 -20.05 3.80
CA GLY A 8 -4.00 -20.88 4.52
C GLY A 8 -2.85 -21.43 3.68
N ALA A 9 -2.92 -21.34 2.35
CA ALA A 9 -1.83 -21.75 1.47
C ALA A 9 -0.65 -20.75 1.58
N PRO A 10 0.59 -21.21 1.80
CA PRO A 10 1.74 -20.33 1.96
C PRO A 10 2.16 -19.69 0.64
N LEU A 11 2.93 -18.60 0.74
CA LEU A 11 3.56 -17.99 -0.42
C LEU A 11 4.70 -18.89 -0.97
N PRO A 12 4.91 -18.90 -2.31
CA PRO A 12 6.05 -19.59 -2.90
C PRO A 12 7.38 -18.97 -2.44
N PRO A 13 8.44 -19.77 -2.22
CA PRO A 13 9.74 -19.26 -1.87
C PRO A 13 10.40 -18.53 -3.05
N PRO A 14 11.35 -17.60 -2.81
CA PRO A 14 12.03 -16.87 -3.88
C PRO A 14 12.70 -17.78 -4.94
N SER A 15 13.18 -18.96 -4.54
CA SER A 15 13.76 -19.95 -5.46
C SER A 15 12.78 -20.42 -6.53
N SER A 16 11.50 -20.60 -6.20
CA SER A 16 10.44 -21.01 -7.12
C SER A 16 9.98 -19.87 -8.05
N LEU A 17 10.36 -18.64 -7.73
CA LEU A 17 10.05 -17.43 -8.48
C LEU A 17 11.26 -16.85 -9.22
N LYS A 18 12.36 -17.60 -9.31
CA LYS A 18 13.58 -17.15 -10.00
C LYS A 18 13.26 -16.79 -11.46
N ARG A 19 13.67 -15.59 -11.88
CA ARG A 19 13.42 -15.01 -13.22
C ARG A 19 11.94 -14.81 -13.56
N LYS A 20 11.06 -14.71 -12.56
CA LYS A 20 9.66 -14.32 -12.75
C LYS A 20 9.44 -12.88 -12.34
N ILE A 21 8.43 -12.24 -12.93
CA ILE A 21 7.97 -10.90 -12.56
C ILE A 21 6.62 -11.06 -11.88
N LEU A 22 6.51 -10.58 -10.63
CA LEU A 22 5.23 -10.50 -9.94
C LEU A 22 4.62 -9.12 -10.16
N ILE A 23 3.39 -9.09 -10.64
CA ILE A 23 2.64 -7.85 -10.84
C ILE A 23 1.81 -7.58 -9.59
N LYS A 24 2.05 -6.44 -8.95
CA LYS A 24 1.24 -5.91 -7.86
C LYS A 24 0.34 -4.82 -8.42
N ASN A 25 -0.95 -5.11 -8.57
CA ASN A 25 -1.97 -4.13 -8.89
C ASN A 25 -3.28 -4.47 -8.19
N LYS A 26 -4.21 -3.51 -8.07
CA LYS A 26 -5.58 -3.83 -7.63
C LYS A 26 -6.16 -4.91 -8.53
N ARG A 27 -6.92 -5.83 -7.93
CA ARG A 27 -7.58 -6.92 -8.62
C ARG A 27 -9.09 -6.72 -8.56
N LEU A 28 -9.79 -6.97 -9.66
CA LEU A 28 -11.23 -7.03 -9.74
C LEU A 28 -11.77 -8.21 -8.92
N LYS A 29 -13.06 -8.20 -8.61
CA LYS A 29 -13.72 -9.38 -8.02
C LYS A 29 -13.65 -10.52 -9.04
N PRO A 30 -13.41 -11.78 -8.65
CA PRO A 30 -13.22 -12.88 -9.59
C PRO A 30 -14.35 -13.06 -10.62
N GLU A 31 -15.60 -12.86 -10.21
CA GLU A 31 -16.77 -12.93 -11.10
C GLU A 31 -16.76 -11.82 -12.16
N VAL A 32 -16.45 -10.60 -11.75
CA VAL A 32 -16.35 -9.42 -12.63
C VAL A 32 -15.15 -9.56 -13.56
N GLU A 33 -14.00 -9.95 -13.02
CA GLU A 33 -12.77 -10.22 -13.77
C GLU A 33 -13.01 -11.22 -14.90
N LYS A 34 -13.69 -12.33 -14.61
CA LYS A 34 -13.97 -13.37 -15.60
C LYS A 34 -14.86 -12.85 -16.73
N ASN A 35 -15.96 -12.17 -16.38
CA ASN A 35 -16.91 -11.65 -17.35
C ASN A 35 -16.27 -10.57 -18.25
N GLU A 36 -15.57 -9.60 -17.65
CA GLU A 36 -14.91 -8.52 -18.39
C GLU A 36 -13.75 -9.04 -19.25
N LEU A 37 -13.01 -10.05 -18.77
CA LEU A 37 -11.93 -10.68 -19.56
C LEU A 37 -12.48 -11.46 -20.75
N GLU A 38 -13.63 -12.11 -20.61
CA GLU A 38 -14.33 -12.77 -21.72
C GLU A 38 -14.83 -11.76 -22.76
N LEU A 39 -15.45 -10.66 -22.33
CA LEU A 39 -15.86 -9.55 -23.21
C LEU A 39 -14.66 -8.94 -23.94
N PHE A 40 -13.52 -8.78 -23.26
CA PHE A 40 -12.30 -8.26 -23.85
C PHE A 40 -11.75 -9.20 -24.94
N ARG A 41 -11.75 -10.51 -24.69
CA ARG A 41 -11.32 -11.51 -25.70
C ARG A 41 -12.25 -11.58 -26.91
N GLN A 42 -13.53 -11.26 -26.72
CA GLN A 42 -14.53 -11.19 -27.80
C GLN A 42 -14.50 -9.85 -28.56
N GLY A 43 -13.66 -8.89 -28.14
CA GLY A 43 -13.60 -7.56 -28.75
C GLY A 43 -14.81 -6.68 -28.44
N GLN A 44 -15.63 -7.05 -27.44
CA GLN A 44 -16.84 -6.34 -27.02
C GLN A 44 -16.65 -5.55 -25.73
N PHE A 45 -15.43 -5.52 -25.20
CA PHE A 45 -15.12 -4.72 -24.01
C PHE A 45 -15.02 -3.25 -24.38
N VAL A 46 -15.94 -2.45 -23.83
CA VAL A 46 -15.96 -1.00 -23.95
C VAL A 46 -15.35 -0.43 -22.69
N ILE A 47 -14.31 0.38 -22.84
CA ILE A 47 -13.80 1.21 -21.76
C ILE A 47 -14.68 2.46 -21.76
N GLU A 48 -15.57 2.56 -20.76
CA GLU A 48 -16.22 3.83 -20.46
C GLU A 48 -15.15 4.71 -19.81
N ASP A 49 -14.47 5.52 -20.62
CA ASP A 49 -13.68 6.63 -20.11
C ASP A 49 -14.67 7.62 -19.51
N GLU A 50 -14.85 7.59 -18.19
CA GLU A 50 -15.40 8.75 -17.48
C GLU A 50 -14.53 9.95 -17.88
N GLU A 51 -15.12 10.92 -18.57
CA GLU A 51 -14.46 12.18 -18.92
C GLU A 51 -13.89 12.79 -17.64
N LYS A 52 -12.58 12.63 -17.44
CA LYS A 52 -11.87 13.43 -16.46
C LYS A 52 -11.88 14.84 -17.00
N GLU A 53 -12.60 15.73 -16.33
CA GLU A 53 -12.37 17.17 -16.44
C GLU A 53 -10.86 17.41 -16.32
N ASP A 54 -10.26 17.82 -17.43
CA ASP A 54 -8.84 18.14 -17.50
C ASP A 54 -8.55 19.29 -16.54
N ALA A 55 -7.67 19.05 -15.57
CA ALA A 55 -7.13 20.04 -14.64
C ALA A 55 -6.09 20.95 -15.33
N ASN A 56 -6.40 21.47 -16.52
CA ASN A 56 -5.58 22.47 -17.19
C ASN A 56 -6.31 23.81 -17.18
N ALA A 57 -5.78 24.73 -16.38
CA ALA A 57 -6.29 26.07 -16.18
C ALA A 57 -6.34 26.85 -17.51
N SER A 58 -7.55 27.27 -17.91
CA SER A 58 -7.72 28.46 -18.74
C SER A 58 -8.69 29.40 -18.03
N ALA A 59 -8.19 30.59 -17.69
CA ALA A 59 -8.91 31.69 -17.12
C ALA A 59 -10.10 32.13 -18.01
N ASP A 60 -11.06 32.78 -17.36
CA ASP A 60 -12.29 33.38 -17.89
C ASP A 60 -13.44 32.43 -18.26
N ARG A 61 -14.40 32.33 -17.33
CA ARG A 61 -15.79 32.76 -17.59
C ARG A 61 -16.64 32.91 -16.31
N PRO A 62 -17.69 33.76 -16.34
CA PRO A 62 -18.28 34.38 -15.16
C PRO A 62 -19.39 33.57 -14.47
N ILE A 63 -19.55 33.85 -13.18
CA ILE A 63 -20.51 33.28 -12.23
C ILE A 63 -21.95 33.74 -12.55
N PRO A 64 -22.95 32.83 -12.54
CA PRO A 64 -24.36 33.21 -12.33
C PRO A 64 -24.80 32.97 -10.86
N PRO A 65 -25.77 33.76 -10.36
CA PRO A 65 -26.01 33.96 -8.94
C PRO A 65 -27.10 33.07 -8.33
N ASP A 66 -27.12 33.08 -6.99
CA ASP A 66 -28.19 32.76 -6.05
C ASP A 66 -28.72 31.32 -5.94
N ILE A 67 -28.61 30.76 -4.72
CA ILE A 67 -29.75 30.75 -3.78
C ILE A 67 -29.21 30.62 -2.35
N SER A 68 -29.64 31.56 -1.54
CA SER A 68 -29.47 31.75 -0.10
C SER A 68 -30.29 30.75 0.74
N VAL A 69 -29.71 30.24 1.83
CA VAL A 69 -30.46 30.00 3.08
C VAL A 69 -29.54 30.23 4.28
N GLU A 70 -30.03 31.04 5.21
CA GLU A 70 -29.37 31.59 6.41
C GLU A 70 -29.23 30.60 7.58
N ALA A 71 -28.44 31.04 8.57
CA ALA A 71 -27.85 30.35 9.72
C ALA A 71 -28.81 30.03 10.90
N PRO A 72 -28.30 29.61 12.09
CA PRO A 72 -27.83 30.62 13.03
C PRO A 72 -26.48 30.33 13.72
N VAL A 73 -25.97 31.45 14.23
CA VAL A 73 -24.65 31.82 14.74
C VAL A 73 -24.39 31.33 16.17
N ALA A 74 -23.13 31.02 16.49
CA ALA A 74 -22.58 31.31 17.81
C ALA A 74 -21.23 32.03 17.63
N GLU A 75 -21.14 33.22 18.23
CA GLU A 75 -20.17 34.28 17.99
C GLU A 75 -19.12 34.30 19.12
N VAL A 76 -17.83 34.25 18.78
CA VAL A 76 -16.75 34.88 19.58
C VAL A 76 -15.70 35.40 18.61
N THR A 77 -15.50 36.72 18.62
CA THR A 77 -14.51 37.45 17.83
C THR A 77 -13.25 37.76 18.64
N LEU A 78 -12.08 37.69 17.98
CA LEU A 78 -11.01 38.72 17.89
C LEU A 78 -9.60 38.10 17.73
N GLY A 79 -8.92 38.43 16.63
CA GLY A 79 -7.46 38.45 16.53
C GLY A 79 -6.86 37.86 15.24
N ASP A 80 -6.41 38.73 14.34
CA ASP A 80 -5.81 38.46 13.01
C ASP A 80 -4.64 37.46 12.95
N ALA A 81 -4.67 36.61 11.91
CA ALA A 81 -3.64 36.45 10.86
C ALA A 81 -3.56 34.98 10.36
N ASP A 82 -3.95 34.79 9.10
CA ASP A 82 -3.56 33.70 8.20
C ASP A 82 -3.88 32.26 8.65
N THR A 83 -5.14 31.85 8.52
CA THR A 83 -5.56 30.45 8.69
C THR A 83 -5.96 29.82 7.36
N CYS A 84 -5.04 29.03 6.78
CA CYS A 84 -5.35 28.06 5.76
C CYS A 84 -6.41 27.08 6.30
N VAL A 85 -7.57 27.01 5.63
CA VAL A 85 -8.56 25.98 5.88
C VAL A 85 -7.92 24.63 5.56
N PRO A 86 -7.84 23.67 6.50
CA PRO A 86 -7.35 22.34 6.16
C PRO A 86 -8.44 21.66 5.33
N THR A 87 -8.31 21.72 4.01
CA THR A 87 -9.10 20.88 3.12
C THR A 87 -8.77 19.44 3.47
N THR A 88 -9.70 18.71 4.08
CA THR A 88 -9.56 17.28 4.29
C THR A 88 -9.60 16.62 2.92
N ILE A 89 -8.44 16.48 2.28
CA ILE A 89 -8.31 15.75 1.03
C ILE A 89 -8.62 14.29 1.35
N VAL A 90 -9.85 13.87 1.09
CA VAL A 90 -10.21 12.45 1.07
C VAL A 90 -9.53 11.88 -0.17
N TYR A 91 -8.33 11.34 0.02
CA TYR A 91 -7.61 10.62 -1.03
C TYR A 91 -8.39 9.35 -1.40
N THR A 92 -9.26 9.45 -2.39
CA THR A 92 -9.83 8.31 -3.08
C THR A 92 -8.73 7.81 -4.04
N GLY A 93 -8.17 6.64 -3.75
CA GLY A 93 -7.05 6.13 -4.53
C GLY A 93 -7.37 6.07 -6.03
N SER A 94 -6.49 6.67 -6.83
CA SER A 94 -6.55 7.00 -8.28
C SER A 94 -6.86 5.85 -9.27
N THR A 95 -7.36 4.69 -8.84
CA THR A 95 -7.52 3.50 -9.67
C THR A 95 -8.93 2.91 -9.55
N THR A 96 -9.95 3.66 -9.97
CA THR A 96 -11.35 3.19 -9.99
C THR A 96 -11.56 2.13 -11.07
N ASN A 97 -10.86 2.22 -12.21
CA ASN A 97 -11.00 1.29 -13.33
C ASN A 97 -9.71 0.48 -13.52
N VAL A 98 -9.75 -0.83 -13.26
CA VAL A 98 -8.63 -1.75 -13.54
C VAL A 98 -8.98 -2.56 -14.77
N HIS A 99 -8.14 -2.52 -15.79
CA HIS A 99 -8.35 -3.33 -16.99
C HIS A 99 -8.34 -4.84 -16.66
N PRO A 100 -9.29 -5.65 -17.17
CA PRO A 100 -9.42 -7.07 -16.83
C PRO A 100 -8.16 -7.89 -17.13
N TRP A 101 -7.48 -7.57 -18.23
CA TRP A 101 -6.18 -8.19 -18.56
C TRP A 101 -5.12 -7.95 -17.48
N LEU A 102 -5.01 -6.73 -16.96
CA LEU A 102 -4.05 -6.40 -15.90
C LEU A 102 -4.45 -7.04 -14.57
N SER A 103 -5.76 -7.11 -14.28
CA SER A 103 -6.29 -7.83 -13.11
C SER A 103 -5.90 -9.31 -13.14
N SER A 104 -6.06 -9.96 -14.30
CA SER A 104 -5.75 -11.39 -14.49
C SER A 104 -4.28 -11.76 -14.26
N MET A 105 -3.36 -10.79 -14.26
CA MET A 105 -1.93 -11.00 -14.02
C MET A 105 -1.55 -10.98 -12.52
N VAL A 106 -2.44 -10.50 -11.65
CA VAL A 106 -2.17 -10.38 -10.21
C VAL A 106 -2.42 -11.72 -9.52
N ASN A 107 -1.41 -12.21 -8.80
CA ASN A 107 -1.44 -13.50 -8.11
C ASN A 107 -1.03 -13.39 -6.63
N TYR A 108 0.23 -13.67 -6.30
CA TYR A 108 0.78 -13.77 -4.95
C TYR A 108 1.01 -12.42 -4.25
N ALA A 109 0.80 -11.30 -4.94
CA ALA A 109 1.05 -9.95 -4.45
C ALA A 109 -0.19 -9.05 -4.59
N GLN A 110 -1.35 -9.53 -4.17
CA GLN A 110 -2.61 -8.80 -4.28
C GLN A 110 -2.72 -7.71 -3.21
N PRO A 111 -2.71 -6.41 -3.57
CA PRO A 111 -2.83 -5.32 -2.61
C PRO A 111 -4.27 -5.21 -2.10
N VAL A 112 -4.45 -5.21 -0.78
CA VAL A 112 -5.74 -4.99 -0.12
C VAL A 112 -5.65 -3.85 0.90
N LYS A 113 -6.77 -3.12 1.06
CA LYS A 113 -6.90 -2.11 2.12
C LYS A 113 -6.83 -2.83 3.47
N PHE A 114 -5.85 -2.46 4.28
CA PHE A 114 -5.69 -3.01 5.61
C PHE A 114 -6.83 -2.55 6.53
N GLN A 115 -7.38 -3.46 7.33
CA GLN A 115 -8.45 -3.17 8.29
C GLN A 115 -7.91 -3.29 9.72
N SER A 116 -7.52 -4.50 10.12
CA SER A 116 -6.85 -4.81 11.39
C SER A 116 -6.04 -6.10 11.25
N PHE A 117 -5.16 -6.36 12.21
CA PHE A 117 -4.41 -7.62 12.26
C PHE A 117 -5.33 -8.82 12.47
N ASP A 118 -6.35 -8.70 13.34
CA ASP A 118 -7.33 -9.76 13.60
C ASP A 118 -8.12 -10.15 12.34
N ALA A 119 -8.58 -9.16 11.57
CA ALA A 119 -9.32 -9.40 10.33
C ALA A 119 -8.45 -10.08 9.26
N ALA A 120 -7.15 -9.74 9.23
CA ALA A 120 -6.20 -10.37 8.32
C ALA A 120 -5.89 -11.83 8.73
N GLU A 121 -5.80 -12.09 10.03
CA GLU A 121 -5.63 -13.42 10.59
C GLU A 121 -6.85 -14.31 10.35
N GLN A 122 -8.05 -13.81 10.61
CA GLN A 122 -9.30 -14.54 10.40
C GLN A 122 -9.49 -14.95 8.94
N LYS A 123 -9.16 -14.06 7.99
CA LYS A 123 -9.23 -14.37 6.55
C LYS A 123 -8.17 -15.38 6.12
N ASN A 124 -6.99 -15.34 6.74
CA ASN A 124 -5.86 -16.22 6.47
C ASN A 124 -5.46 -16.31 4.97
N ILE A 125 -5.52 -15.20 4.23
CA ILE A 125 -5.20 -15.17 2.79
C ILE A 125 -3.77 -14.66 2.58
N HIS A 126 -2.80 -15.55 2.34
CA HIS A 126 -1.37 -15.18 2.36
C HIS A 126 -0.94 -14.36 1.13
N HIS A 127 -1.61 -14.54 -0.01
CA HIS A 127 -1.37 -13.75 -1.22
C HIS A 127 -1.91 -12.31 -1.15
N ASN A 128 -2.68 -11.98 -0.10
CA ASN A 128 -3.04 -10.60 0.19
C ASN A 128 -1.88 -9.89 0.90
N MET A 129 -1.62 -8.66 0.47
CA MET A 129 -0.57 -7.81 1.03
C MET A 129 -1.11 -6.40 1.28
N SER A 130 -0.52 -5.71 2.26
CA SER A 130 -0.92 -4.34 2.59
C SER A 130 0.27 -3.38 2.53
N SER A 131 -0.02 -2.13 2.16
CA SER A 131 0.97 -1.07 2.10
C SER A 131 0.63 0.01 3.13
N PHE A 132 1.64 0.44 3.88
CA PHE A 132 1.50 1.41 4.96
C PHE A 132 2.44 2.59 4.70
N SER A 133 1.95 3.81 4.93
CA SER A 133 2.83 4.96 5.05
C SER A 133 3.68 4.82 6.30
N GLU A 134 4.86 5.44 6.31
CA GLU A 134 5.75 5.47 7.48
C GLU A 134 5.01 5.85 8.78
N PRO A 135 4.20 6.93 8.86
CA PRO A 135 3.50 7.27 10.09
C PRO A 135 2.50 6.20 10.55
N ALA A 136 1.76 5.59 9.60
CA ALA A 136 0.82 4.52 9.92
C ALA A 136 1.54 3.26 10.39
N GLY A 137 2.65 2.89 9.75
CA GLY A 137 3.47 1.76 10.16
C GLY A 137 4.07 1.97 11.55
N LEU A 138 4.56 3.18 11.86
CA LEU A 138 5.06 3.52 13.19
C LEU A 138 3.97 3.46 14.25
N ASN A 139 2.75 3.87 13.90
CA ASN A 139 1.61 3.75 14.81
C ASN A 139 1.32 2.28 15.16
N TRP A 140 1.22 1.40 14.16
CA TRP A 140 1.03 -0.04 14.40
C TRP A 140 2.17 -0.65 15.19
N LEU A 141 3.41 -0.24 14.92
CA LEU A 141 4.55 -0.72 15.67
C LEU A 141 4.47 -0.30 17.15
N LYS A 142 3.96 0.89 17.46
CA LYS A 142 3.80 1.35 18.85
C LYS A 142 2.64 0.69 19.59
N THR A 143 1.53 0.42 18.90
CA THR A 143 0.30 -0.05 19.54
C THR A 143 0.14 -1.57 19.52
N GLN A 144 0.66 -2.23 18.49
CA GLN A 144 0.41 -3.65 18.17
C GLN A 144 1.63 -4.30 17.50
N ALA A 145 2.79 -4.20 18.17
CA ALA A 145 4.07 -4.64 17.63
C ALA A 145 4.10 -6.17 17.36
N ILE A 146 3.59 -6.94 18.31
CA ILE A 146 3.59 -8.40 18.28
C ILE A 146 2.70 -8.91 17.14
N GLU A 147 1.52 -8.33 17.00
CA GLU A 147 0.56 -8.63 15.94
C GLU A 147 1.15 -8.30 14.57
N PHE A 148 1.90 -7.20 14.46
CA PHE A 148 2.58 -6.83 13.22
C PHE A 148 3.65 -7.84 12.83
N VAL A 149 4.45 -8.32 13.78
CA VAL A 149 5.42 -9.41 13.55
C VAL A 149 4.70 -10.69 13.10
N ASN A 150 3.60 -11.04 13.75
CA ASN A 150 2.81 -12.23 13.41
C ASN A 150 2.15 -12.14 12.03
N TYR A 151 1.61 -10.98 11.67
CA TYR A 151 1.12 -10.70 10.32
C TYR A 151 2.19 -10.95 9.26
N ASN A 152 3.41 -10.46 9.50
CA ASN A 152 4.54 -10.58 8.59
C ASN A 152 5.13 -12.00 8.50
N LYS A 153 4.66 -12.97 9.27
CA LYS A 153 4.99 -14.40 9.08
C LYS A 153 4.21 -15.03 7.94
N ARG A 154 3.01 -14.52 7.66
CA ARG A 154 2.06 -15.10 6.67
C ARG A 154 1.92 -14.23 5.43
N GLN A 155 1.82 -12.92 5.63
CA GLN A 155 1.52 -11.95 4.58
C GLN A 155 2.67 -10.97 4.38
N MET A 156 2.64 -10.27 3.25
CA MET A 156 3.62 -9.24 2.94
C MET A 156 3.12 -7.85 3.35
N SER A 157 4.01 -7.05 3.92
CA SER A 157 3.83 -5.63 4.14
C SER A 157 4.83 -4.81 3.32
N ARG A 158 4.35 -3.68 2.80
CA ARG A 158 5.19 -2.66 2.18
C ARG A 158 5.11 -1.37 2.99
N ILE A 159 6.25 -0.81 3.37
CA ILE A 159 6.36 0.51 3.98
C ILE A 159 6.88 1.49 2.95
N TYR A 160 6.39 2.72 2.94
CA TYR A 160 6.89 3.79 2.08
C TYR A 160 7.00 5.13 2.82
N PRO A 161 7.89 6.04 2.37
CA PRO A 161 8.10 7.33 3.03
C PRO A 161 6.82 8.17 3.07
N SER A 162 6.65 8.97 4.12
CA SER A 162 5.55 9.96 4.19
C SER A 162 5.65 10.98 3.06
N GLY A 163 4.50 11.44 2.55
CA GLY A 163 4.43 12.55 1.59
C GLY A 163 4.97 13.87 2.13
N ALA A 164 5.07 14.03 3.46
CA ALA A 164 5.70 15.19 4.10
C ALA A 164 7.20 15.32 3.78
N ARG A 165 7.85 14.24 3.33
CA ARG A 165 9.27 14.21 2.96
C ARG A 165 9.48 14.73 1.53
N ALA A 166 9.10 15.97 1.27
CA ALA A 166 9.19 16.59 -0.06
C ALA A 166 10.62 16.63 -0.62
N ASN A 167 11.63 16.66 0.25
CA ASN A 167 13.05 16.61 -0.11
C ASN A 167 13.57 15.18 -0.43
N SER A 168 12.68 14.19 -0.54
CA SER A 168 13.05 12.78 -0.76
C SER A 168 13.95 12.17 0.33
N SER A 169 13.98 12.72 1.55
CA SER A 169 14.67 12.08 2.68
C SER A 169 14.09 10.69 3.00
N ASN A 170 14.91 9.82 3.58
CA ASN A 170 14.50 8.49 4.01
C ASN A 170 14.26 8.41 5.52
N TYR A 171 13.38 7.49 5.92
CA TYR A 171 13.20 7.07 7.30
C TYR A 171 14.14 5.91 7.62
N MET A 172 14.38 5.63 8.89
CA MET A 172 15.27 4.54 9.29
C MET A 172 14.60 3.17 9.03
N PRO A 173 15.11 2.31 8.13
CA PRO A 173 14.42 1.07 7.75
C PRO A 173 14.45 0.01 8.85
N GLN A 174 15.44 0.05 9.75
CA GLN A 174 15.63 -0.95 10.81
C GLN A 174 14.41 -1.11 11.72
N VAL A 175 13.68 -0.03 12.00
CA VAL A 175 12.48 -0.08 12.86
C VAL A 175 11.40 -1.00 12.28
N PHE A 176 11.26 -1.04 10.94
CA PHE A 176 10.28 -1.88 10.26
C PHE A 176 10.81 -3.28 9.97
N TRP A 177 12.11 -3.44 9.76
CA TRP A 177 12.73 -4.77 9.71
C TRP A 177 12.60 -5.52 11.03
N ASN A 178 12.67 -4.82 12.17
CA ASN A 178 12.42 -5.40 13.50
C ASN A 178 10.97 -5.91 13.64
N ALA A 179 10.00 -5.29 12.96
CA ALA A 179 8.62 -5.75 12.87
C ALA A 179 8.42 -6.87 11.83
N GLY A 180 9.47 -7.24 11.09
CA GLY A 180 9.43 -8.29 10.07
C GLY A 180 8.90 -7.85 8.71
N CYS A 181 8.71 -6.55 8.49
CA CYS A 181 8.26 -5.99 7.21
C CYS A 181 9.26 -6.30 6.09
N GLN A 182 8.76 -6.78 4.95
CA GLN A 182 9.59 -7.31 3.88
C GLN A 182 9.97 -6.24 2.86
N MET A 183 9.01 -5.38 2.46
CA MET A 183 9.22 -4.35 1.44
C MET A 183 9.31 -2.95 2.08
N VAL A 184 10.42 -2.67 2.76
CA VAL A 184 10.69 -1.37 3.38
C VAL A 184 11.28 -0.44 2.31
N SER A 185 10.41 0.30 1.61
CA SER A 185 10.79 1.08 0.42
C SER A 185 11.44 2.41 0.81
N LEU A 186 12.56 2.73 0.16
CA LEU A 186 13.33 3.96 0.33
C LEU A 186 13.50 4.67 -1.02
N ASN A 187 13.84 5.95 -0.96
CA ASN A 187 14.17 6.84 -2.07
C ASN A 187 15.63 6.63 -2.49
N PHE A 188 15.88 5.83 -3.52
CA PHE A 188 17.23 5.48 -4.00
C PHE A 188 18.03 6.67 -4.54
N GLN A 189 17.34 7.73 -4.99
CA GLN A 189 17.98 8.97 -5.44
C GLN A 189 18.68 9.74 -4.31
N THR A 190 18.36 9.44 -3.04
CA THR A 190 18.92 10.10 -1.86
C THR A 190 19.89 9.16 -1.13
N SER A 191 21.19 9.45 -1.19
CA SER A 191 22.24 8.63 -0.53
C SER A 191 22.46 9.02 0.94
N ASP A 192 21.38 9.06 1.71
CA ASP A 192 21.42 9.34 3.15
C ASP A 192 21.74 8.09 3.99
N LEU A 193 21.86 8.26 5.32
CA LEU A 193 22.20 7.17 6.24
C LEU A 193 21.29 5.93 6.10
N PRO A 194 19.94 6.06 6.04
CA PRO A 194 19.05 4.95 5.72
C PRO A 194 19.40 4.18 4.44
N MET A 195 19.76 4.90 3.37
CA MET A 195 20.11 4.29 2.09
C MET A 195 21.44 3.54 2.18
N GLN A 196 22.44 4.12 2.84
CA GLN A 196 23.74 3.46 3.07
C GLN A 196 23.57 2.18 3.88
N LEU A 197 22.74 2.20 4.92
CA LEU A 197 22.39 1.00 5.70
C LEU A 197 21.70 -0.05 4.82
N ASN A 198 20.77 0.35 3.96
CA ASN A 198 20.08 -0.55 3.05
C ASN A 198 21.04 -1.20 2.05
N GLN A 199 21.91 -0.42 1.42
CA GLN A 199 22.92 -0.92 0.48
C GLN A 199 23.88 -1.90 1.15
N GLY A 200 24.46 -1.54 2.31
CA GLY A 200 25.36 -2.43 3.03
C GLY A 200 24.69 -3.71 3.53
N LYS A 201 23.41 -3.65 3.93
CA LYS A 201 22.66 -4.83 4.36
C LYS A 201 22.38 -5.79 3.20
N PHE A 202 21.96 -5.30 2.04
CA PHE A 202 21.58 -6.14 0.90
C PHE A 202 22.74 -6.57 0.00
N GLU A 203 23.96 -6.10 0.26
CA GLU A 203 25.18 -6.67 -0.32
C GLU A 203 25.38 -8.15 0.09
N TYR A 204 24.97 -8.49 1.32
CA TYR A 204 24.98 -9.86 1.82
C TYR A 204 24.08 -10.79 1.00
N ASN A 205 24.31 -12.10 1.13
CA ASN A 205 23.60 -13.14 0.37
C ASN A 205 23.76 -12.97 -1.16
N GLY A 206 24.97 -12.60 -1.59
CA GLY A 206 25.35 -12.50 -3.00
C GLY A 206 24.61 -11.40 -3.75
N ASN A 207 24.26 -10.29 -3.09
CA ASN A 207 23.53 -9.16 -3.66
C ASN A 207 22.24 -9.57 -4.42
N CYS A 208 21.55 -10.60 -3.93
CA CYS A 208 20.34 -11.11 -4.59
C CYS A 208 19.08 -10.29 -4.26
N GLY A 209 19.17 -9.32 -3.35
CA GLY A 209 18.04 -8.50 -2.89
C GLY A 209 17.12 -9.19 -1.87
N TYR A 210 17.44 -10.41 -1.44
CA TYR A 210 16.67 -11.15 -0.43
C TYR A 210 17.56 -11.56 0.74
N LEU A 211 17.05 -11.38 1.96
CA LEU A 211 17.69 -11.85 3.19
C LEU A 211 16.66 -12.61 4.02
N LEU A 212 17.08 -13.78 4.52
CA LEU A 212 16.20 -14.60 5.35
C LEU A 212 16.04 -13.95 6.73
N LYS A 213 14.78 -13.76 7.16
CA LYS A 213 14.49 -13.27 8.51
C LYS A 213 14.96 -14.25 9.59
N PRO A 214 15.30 -13.78 10.81
CA PRO A 214 15.61 -14.65 11.94
C PRO A 214 14.50 -15.68 12.23
N ASP A 215 14.87 -16.81 12.84
CA ASP A 215 13.97 -17.95 13.05
C ASP A 215 12.71 -17.60 13.85
N PHE A 216 12.85 -16.84 14.92
CA PHE A 216 11.75 -16.38 15.76
C PHE A 216 10.75 -15.45 15.04
N MET A 217 11.16 -14.83 13.92
CA MET A 217 10.29 -13.99 13.08
C MET A 217 9.63 -14.76 11.92
N ARG A 218 9.88 -16.07 11.82
CA ARG A 218 9.31 -16.94 10.77
C ARG A 218 8.42 -18.03 11.35
N ARG A 219 8.76 -18.55 12.52
CA ARG A 219 8.04 -19.62 13.19
C ARG A 219 6.68 -19.19 13.75
N HIS A 220 5.65 -20.00 13.51
CA HIS A 220 4.28 -19.75 13.99
C HIS A 220 4.14 -20.00 15.49
N ASP A 221 4.94 -20.91 16.05
CA ASP A 221 4.92 -21.31 17.46
C ASP A 221 5.73 -20.38 18.39
N ARG A 222 6.30 -19.29 17.86
CA ARG A 222 7.13 -18.34 18.60
C ARG A 222 6.54 -16.96 18.55
N THR A 223 6.41 -16.30 19.69
CA THR A 223 6.05 -14.87 19.77
C THR A 223 7.31 -14.05 19.96
N PHE A 224 7.37 -12.86 19.36
CA PHE A 224 8.50 -11.94 19.49
C PHE A 224 7.98 -10.52 19.64
N ASP A 225 8.47 -9.83 20.66
CA ASP A 225 8.28 -8.40 20.87
C ASP A 225 9.55 -7.67 20.39
N PRO A 226 9.44 -6.74 19.42
CA PRO A 226 10.59 -5.99 18.92
C PRO A 226 11.10 -4.87 19.86
N PHE A 227 10.48 -4.68 21.03
CA PHE A 227 10.84 -3.65 22.03
C PHE A 227 11.37 -4.22 23.34
#